data_AF-A0A6P6G9N7-F1
#
_entry.id   AF-A0A6P6G9N7-F1
#
_cell.length_a   1.000
_cell.length_b   1.000
_cell.length_c   1.000
_cell.angle_alpha   90.00
_cell.angle_beta   90.00
_cell.angle_gamma   90.00
#
_symmetry.space_group_name_H-M   'P 1'
#
loop_
_entity.id
_entity.type
_entity.pdbx_description
1 polymer ?
#
loop_
_entity_poly.entity_id
_entity_poly.type
_entity_poly.pdbx_seq_one_letter_code
_entity_poly.pdbx_strand_id
1 'polypeptide(L)'
;MEMNGGSDEEEFGFSRNYFLAKELGGSGKKSTHKLSDINIVDEQELRAAADNIEPKHEKEIEDLMKSYKSLYPRWVFELRCGFGLLMYGFGSKKALLEDFASSALTEYSVLVINGYLQSINIKQVHTLKCDSWVIGHCVIFPYSLALMK
;
A
#
# COMPACT_ATOMS: atom_id res chain seq x y z
N MET A 1 -27.89 1.56 31.89
CA MET A 1 -26.83 0.68 31.37
C MET A 1 -27.49 -0.19 30.31
N GLU A 2 -27.46 0.25 29.06
CA GLU A 2 -27.93 -0.55 27.93
C GLU A 2 -26.76 -1.42 27.48
N MET A 3 -26.99 -2.73 27.46
CA MET A 3 -26.00 -3.72 27.06
C MET A 3 -25.93 -3.78 25.54
N ASN A 4 -24.75 -3.48 25.01
CA ASN A 4 -24.38 -3.63 23.61
C ASN A 4 -24.30 -5.11 23.24
N GLY A 5 -25.41 -5.70 22.77
CA GLY A 5 -25.51 -7.08 22.31
C GLY A 5 -25.37 -7.23 20.79
N GLY A 6 -24.54 -6.41 20.15
CA GLY A 6 -24.39 -6.38 18.69
C GLY A 6 -23.06 -6.91 18.14
N SER A 7 -22.08 -7.23 18.98
CA SER A 7 -20.74 -7.64 18.51
C SER A 7 -20.58 -9.16 18.35
N ASP A 8 -21.33 -9.94 19.13
CA ASP A 8 -21.02 -11.36 19.31
C ASP A 8 -21.62 -12.23 18.20
N GLU A 9 -22.69 -11.78 17.52
CA GLU A 9 -23.35 -12.52 16.44
C GLU A 9 -22.58 -12.48 15.11
N GLU A 10 -21.92 -11.36 14.80
CA GLU A 10 -21.12 -11.21 13.57
C GLU A 10 -19.82 -12.04 13.64
N GLU A 11 -19.17 -12.08 14.81
CA GLU A 11 -17.97 -12.89 15.06
C GLU A 11 -18.29 -14.40 15.02
N PHE A 12 -19.44 -14.80 15.58
CA PHE A 12 -19.92 -16.19 15.53
C PHE A 12 -20.26 -16.63 14.09
N GLY A 13 -20.81 -15.73 13.28
CA GLY A 13 -21.15 -15.98 11.88
C GLY A 13 -19.91 -16.21 11.00
N PHE A 14 -18.84 -15.44 11.20
CA PHE A 14 -17.61 -15.57 10.42
C PHE A 14 -16.89 -16.90 10.70
N SER A 15 -16.78 -17.27 11.98
CA SER A 15 -16.21 -18.56 12.39
C SER A 15 -17.00 -19.74 11.80
N ARG A 16 -18.34 -19.71 11.90
CA ARG A 16 -19.21 -20.78 11.37
C ARG A 16 -19.09 -20.94 9.85
N ASN A 17 -18.98 -19.84 9.11
CA ASN A 17 -18.78 -19.87 7.65
C ASN A 17 -17.43 -20.48 7.25
N TYR A 18 -16.36 -20.22 8.01
CA TYR A 18 -15.04 -20.82 7.78
C TYR A 18 -15.08 -22.35 7.95
N PHE A 19 -15.74 -22.85 8.99
CA PHE A 19 -15.88 -24.30 9.21
C PHE A 19 -16.83 -24.98 8.21
N LEU A 20 -17.97 -24.34 7.88
CA LEU A 20 -18.92 -24.86 6.89
C LEU A 20 -18.33 -24.96 5.48
N ALA A 21 -17.48 -24.01 5.08
CA ALA A 21 -16.80 -24.07 3.79
C ALA A 21 -15.91 -25.30 3.63
N LYS A 22 -15.34 -25.81 4.74
CA LYS A 22 -14.53 -27.03 4.76
C LYS A 22 -15.38 -28.29 4.65
N GLU A 23 -16.55 -28.31 5.31
CA GLU A 23 -17.48 -29.46 5.30
C GLU A 23 -18.23 -29.60 3.96
N LEU A 24 -18.60 -28.48 3.33
CA LEU A 24 -19.31 -28.45 2.04
C LEU A 24 -18.38 -28.59 0.83
N GLY A 25 -17.05 -28.54 1.02
CA GLY A 25 -16.03 -28.55 -0.05
C GLY A 25 -15.72 -29.93 -0.66
N GLY A 26 -16.39 -31.00 -0.22
CA GLY A 26 -16.21 -32.35 -0.75
C GLY A 26 -17.03 -32.58 -2.03
N SER A 27 -16.37 -32.66 -3.19
CA SER A 27 -16.93 -33.11 -4.47
C SER A 27 -17.74 -32.09 -5.30
N GLY A 28 -17.27 -30.85 -5.41
CA GLY A 28 -17.56 -30.03 -6.60
C GLY A 28 -16.68 -30.48 -7.78
N LYS A 29 -17.24 -30.64 -8.99
CA LYS A 29 -16.44 -30.83 -10.21
C LYS A 29 -15.55 -29.60 -10.40
N LYS A 30 -14.26 -29.72 -10.07
CA LYS A 30 -13.29 -28.63 -10.25
C LYS A 30 -12.85 -28.58 -11.72
N SER A 31 -12.83 -27.38 -12.29
CA SER A 31 -12.22 -27.14 -13.60
C SER A 31 -10.75 -27.58 -13.57
N THR A 32 -10.30 -28.27 -14.62
CA THR A 32 -8.93 -28.74 -14.77
C THR A 32 -8.01 -27.74 -15.48
N HIS A 33 -8.50 -26.53 -15.80
CA HIS A 33 -7.65 -25.48 -16.38
C HIS A 33 -6.58 -25.04 -15.38
N LYS A 34 -5.32 -25.34 -15.69
CA LYS A 34 -4.15 -24.97 -14.88
C LYS A 34 -3.46 -23.75 -15.48
N LEU A 35 -2.73 -23.00 -14.64
CA LEU A 35 -1.88 -21.90 -15.10
C LEU A 35 -0.82 -22.37 -16.12
N SER A 36 -0.44 -23.65 -16.07
CA SER A 36 0.47 -24.31 -17.03
C SER A 36 -0.12 -24.47 -18.43
N ASP A 37 -1.45 -24.42 -18.55
CA ASP A 37 -2.14 -24.58 -19.84
C ASP A 37 -2.23 -23.24 -20.60
N ILE A 38 -1.77 -22.15 -19.98
CA ILE A 38 -1.70 -20.82 -20.58
C ILE A 38 -0.45 -20.74 -21.45
N ASN A 39 -0.59 -20.28 -22.68
CA ASN A 39 0.55 -19.99 -23.55
C ASN A 39 1.32 -18.78 -23.00
N ILE A 40 2.57 -19.00 -22.60
CA ILE A 40 3.42 -17.96 -22.02
C ILE A 40 3.98 -17.12 -23.17
N VAL A 41 3.63 -15.84 -23.18
CA VAL A 41 4.17 -14.84 -24.11
C VAL A 41 5.58 -14.46 -23.68
N ASP A 42 6.45 -14.15 -24.65
CA ASP A 42 7.81 -13.70 -24.38
C ASP A 42 7.82 -12.40 -23.56
N GLU A 43 8.84 -12.21 -22.71
CA GLU A 43 8.94 -11.05 -21.81
C GLU A 43 8.92 -9.72 -22.57
N GLN A 44 9.52 -9.69 -23.76
CA GLN A 44 9.62 -8.47 -24.57
C GLN A 44 8.26 -8.07 -25.14
N GLU A 45 7.51 -9.04 -25.64
CA GLU A 45 6.14 -8.84 -26.15
C GLU A 45 5.17 -8.48 -25.02
N LEU A 46 5.32 -9.10 -23.83
CA LEU A 46 4.50 -8.79 -22.67
C LEU A 46 4.71 -7.34 -22.19
N ARG A 47 5.96 -6.88 -22.11
CA ARG A 47 6.27 -5.49 -21.74
C ARG A 47 5.74 -4.50 -22.76
N ALA A 48 5.98 -4.75 -24.04
CA ALA A 48 5.45 -3.92 -25.11
C ALA A 48 3.91 -3.87 -25.07
N ALA A 49 3.24 -5.01 -24.83
CA ALA A 49 1.80 -5.04 -24.69
C ALA A 49 1.33 -4.27 -23.44
N ALA A 50 2.00 -4.41 -22.29
CA ALA A 50 1.67 -3.71 -21.07
C ALA A 50 1.80 -2.19 -21.21
N ASP A 51 2.84 -1.72 -21.90
CA ASP A 51 3.07 -0.29 -22.17
C ASP A 51 2.05 0.29 -23.15
N ASN A 52 1.48 -0.55 -24.04
CA ASN A 52 0.45 -0.16 -25.00
C ASN A 52 -0.97 -0.17 -24.41
N ILE A 53 -1.17 -0.61 -23.17
CA ILE A 53 -2.48 -0.58 -22.53
C ILE A 53 -2.81 0.87 -22.18
N GLU A 54 -3.80 1.45 -22.87
CA GLU A 54 -4.28 2.78 -22.54
C GLU A 54 -4.87 2.82 -21.11
N PRO A 55 -4.41 3.76 -20.26
CA PRO A 55 -4.92 3.90 -18.92
C PRO A 55 -6.35 4.45 -18.96
N LYS A 56 -7.33 3.58 -18.70
CA LYS A 56 -8.77 3.91 -18.79
C LYS A 56 -9.23 5.08 -17.91
N HIS A 57 -8.56 5.34 -16.78
CA HIS A 57 -9.00 6.28 -15.74
C HIS A 57 -7.97 7.36 -15.42
N GLU A 58 -7.17 7.81 -16.38
CA GLU A 58 -6.10 8.79 -16.15
C GLU A 58 -6.61 10.11 -15.54
N LYS A 59 -7.73 10.64 -16.05
CA LYS A 59 -8.32 11.91 -15.57
C LYS A 59 -8.76 11.82 -14.11
N GLU A 60 -9.43 10.74 -13.73
CA GLU A 60 -9.89 10.52 -12.36
C GLU A 60 -8.71 10.39 -11.38
N ILE A 61 -7.64 9.73 -11.81
CA ILE A 61 -6.41 9.61 -11.04
C ILE A 61 -5.76 10.99 -10.85
N GLU A 62 -5.70 11.81 -11.90
CA GLU A 62 -5.14 13.16 -11.81
C GLU A 62 -5.94 14.05 -10.86
N ASP A 63 -7.28 14.02 -10.94
CA ASP A 63 -8.16 14.78 -10.06
C ASP A 63 -8.04 14.31 -8.60
N LEU A 64 -7.91 13.01 -8.38
CA LEU A 64 -7.63 12.44 -7.06
C LEU A 64 -6.28 12.93 -6.51
N MET A 65 -5.25 12.95 -7.35
CA MET A 65 -3.93 13.47 -6.96
C MET A 65 -3.97 14.97 -6.62
N LYS A 66 -4.71 15.78 -7.39
CA LYS A 66 -4.94 17.21 -7.07
C LYS A 66 -5.65 17.38 -5.73
N SER A 67 -6.63 16.53 -5.43
CA SER A 67 -7.31 16.53 -4.13
C SER A 67 -6.33 16.28 -2.99
N TYR A 68 -5.45 15.28 -3.10
CA TYR A 68 -4.42 15.05 -2.08
C TYR A 68 -3.42 16.20 -1.94
N LYS A 69 -3.02 16.84 -3.04
CA LYS A 69 -2.13 18.01 -3.02
C LYS A 69 -2.69 19.15 -2.18
N SER A 70 -4.01 19.34 -2.19
CA SER A 70 -4.66 20.37 -1.37
C SER A 70 -4.50 20.12 0.15
N LEU A 71 -4.23 18.88 0.55
CA LEU A 71 -4.06 18.47 1.96
C LEU A 71 -2.62 18.58 2.46
N TYR A 72 -1.64 18.83 1.57
CA TYR A 72 -0.23 18.88 1.95
C TYR A 72 0.09 19.86 3.09
N PRO A 73 -0.45 21.10 3.11
CA PRO A 73 -0.19 22.02 4.20
C PRO A 73 -0.66 21.50 5.56
N ARG A 74 -1.78 20.75 5.57
CA ARG A 74 -2.31 20.12 6.78
C ARG A 74 -1.39 18.99 7.27
N TRP A 75 -0.92 18.15 6.36
CA TRP A 75 0.03 17.08 6.68
C TRP A 75 1.34 17.64 7.23
N VAL A 76 1.87 18.72 6.65
CA VAL A 76 3.06 19.41 7.18
C VAL A 76 2.79 19.96 8.58
N PHE A 77 1.62 20.55 8.82
CA PHE A 77 1.24 21.03 10.15
C PHE A 77 1.20 19.89 11.18
N GLU A 78 0.56 18.77 10.87
CA GLU A 78 0.49 17.60 11.74
C GLU A 78 1.90 17.04 12.06
N LEU A 79 2.79 17.01 11.06
CA LEU A 79 4.20 16.63 11.25
C LEU A 79 4.96 17.61 12.15
N ARG A 80 4.73 18.93 12.00
CA ARG A 80 5.32 19.97 12.87
C ARG A 80 4.87 19.84 14.32
N CYS A 81 3.65 19.35 14.55
CA CYS A 81 3.13 19.05 15.89
C CYS A 81 3.69 17.75 16.49
N GLY A 82 4.55 17.01 15.76
CA GLY A 82 5.17 15.78 16.24
C GLY A 82 4.33 14.52 16.01
N PHE A 83 3.25 14.60 15.23
CA PHE A 83 2.47 13.42 14.84
C PHE A 83 3.14 12.68 13.68
N GLY A 84 2.95 11.36 13.63
CA GLY A 84 3.32 10.53 12.49
C GLY A 84 2.15 10.38 11.52
N LEU A 85 2.44 10.49 10.22
CA LEU A 85 1.45 10.25 9.17
C LEU A 85 1.49 8.78 8.72
N LEU A 86 0.35 8.11 8.77
CA LEU A 86 0.16 6.77 8.23
C LEU A 86 -0.87 6.82 7.10
N MET A 87 -0.43 6.56 5.88
CA MET A 87 -1.34 6.47 4.74
C MET A 87 -1.75 5.01 4.51
N TYR A 88 -3.05 4.76 4.49
CA TYR A 88 -3.65 3.48 4.11
C TYR A 88 -4.57 3.67 2.90
N GLY A 89 -4.95 2.58 2.24
CA GLY A 89 -5.81 2.63 1.05
C GLY A 89 -5.27 1.78 -0.09
N PHE A 90 -6.10 1.66 -1.13
CA PHE A 90 -5.84 0.84 -2.31
C PHE A 90 -4.81 1.50 -3.23
N GLY A 91 -4.02 0.66 -3.91
CA GLY A 91 -3.04 1.11 -4.90
C GLY A 91 -1.71 1.59 -4.34
N SER A 92 -0.81 1.94 -5.26
CA SER A 92 0.52 2.45 -4.93
C SER A 92 0.44 3.91 -4.50
N LYS A 93 0.88 4.18 -3.27
CA LYS A 93 0.99 5.56 -2.74
C LYS A 93 2.38 6.15 -2.90
N LYS A 94 3.29 5.45 -3.59
CA LYS A 94 4.68 5.85 -3.76
C LYS A 94 4.79 7.23 -4.44
N ALA A 95 4.12 7.41 -5.58
CA ALA A 95 4.16 8.66 -6.33
C ALA A 95 3.64 9.85 -5.51
N LEU A 96 2.57 9.64 -4.73
CA LEU A 96 2.03 10.65 -3.83
C LEU A 96 3.04 11.06 -2.74
N LEU A 97 3.73 10.09 -2.15
CA LEU A 97 4.71 10.35 -1.10
C LEU A 97 5.99 11.00 -1.64
N GLU A 98 6.43 10.63 -2.85
CA GLU A 98 7.55 11.27 -3.53
C GLU A 98 7.23 12.72 -3.92
N ASP A 99 6.01 12.97 -4.41
CA ASP A 99 5.54 14.31 -4.73
C ASP A 99 5.35 15.16 -3.46
N PHE A 100 4.83 14.60 -2.36
CA PHE A 100 4.76 15.28 -1.07
C PHE A 100 6.16 15.63 -0.52
N ALA A 101 7.11 14.69 -0.58
CA ALA A 101 8.48 14.91 -0.15
C ALA A 101 9.20 16.00 -0.95
N SER A 102 9.01 16.02 -2.27
CA SER A 102 9.66 16.98 -3.15
C SER A 102 9.01 18.36 -3.16
N SER A 103 7.68 18.45 -2.98
CA SER A 103 6.95 19.72 -3.05
C SER A 103 6.76 20.40 -1.70
N ALA A 104 6.44 19.66 -0.64
CA ALA A 104 6.00 20.23 0.64
C ALA A 104 7.10 20.22 1.73
N LEU A 105 8.15 19.40 1.57
CA LEU A 105 9.20 19.21 2.58
C LEU A 105 10.57 19.78 2.13
N THR A 106 10.60 20.74 1.21
CA THR A 106 11.85 21.33 0.67
C THR A 106 12.73 22.01 1.73
N GLU A 107 12.13 22.51 2.80
CA GLU A 107 12.82 23.17 3.92
C GLU A 107 13.40 22.17 4.95
N TYR A 108 13.09 20.88 4.81
CA TYR A 108 13.45 19.84 5.77
C TYR A 108 14.39 18.79 5.15
N SER A 109 15.21 18.16 5.98
CA SER A 109 15.99 17.00 5.55
C SER A 109 15.09 15.76 5.51
N VAL A 110 14.83 15.26 4.31
CA VAL A 110 13.95 14.10 4.06
C VAL A 110 14.78 12.85 3.80
N LEU A 111 14.45 11.75 4.49
CA LEU A 111 15.00 10.42 4.22
C LEU A 111 13.89 9.51 3.70
N VAL A 112 14.01 9.07 2.45
CA VAL A 112 13.05 8.15 1.82
C VAL A 112 13.54 6.72 1.99
N ILE A 113 12.72 5.86 2.61
CA ILE A 113 13.03 4.44 2.83
C ILE A 113 12.04 3.58 2.04
N ASN A 114 12.56 2.78 1.11
CA ASN A 114 11.77 1.92 0.24
C ASN A 114 11.47 0.56 0.90
N GLY A 115 10.48 0.50 1.78
CA GLY A 115 10.16 -0.70 2.58
C GLY A 115 9.75 -1.97 1.79
N TYR A 116 9.50 -1.86 0.48
CA TYR A 116 9.21 -3.02 -0.38
C TYR A 116 10.47 -3.80 -0.80
N LEU A 117 11.66 -3.25 -0.58
CA LEU A 117 12.93 -3.92 -0.87
C LEU A 117 13.29 -4.88 0.28
N GLN A 118 13.33 -6.17 -0.03
CA GLN A 118 13.70 -7.22 0.94
C GLN A 118 15.15 -7.10 1.43
N SER A 119 15.99 -6.32 0.74
CA SER A 119 17.40 -6.11 1.08
C SER A 119 17.62 -5.09 2.21
N ILE A 120 16.60 -4.32 2.62
CA ILE A 120 16.76 -3.29 3.64
C ILE A 120 16.78 -3.92 5.02
N ASN A 121 17.95 -3.92 5.67
CA ASN A 121 18.09 -4.33 7.05
C ASN A 121 17.86 -3.11 7.97
N ILE A 122 17.11 -3.29 9.07
CA ILE A 122 16.88 -2.23 10.07
C ILE A 122 18.21 -1.62 10.58
N LYS A 123 19.28 -2.42 10.58
CA LYS A 123 20.64 -1.99 10.94
C LYS A 123 21.18 -0.92 10.00
N GLN A 124 20.95 -1.04 8.68
CA GLN A 124 21.40 -0.06 7.70
C GLN A 124 20.68 1.27 7.89
N VAL A 125 19.38 1.23 8.21
CA VAL A 125 18.59 2.44 8.51
C VAL A 125 19.15 3.15 9.75
N HIS A 126 19.54 2.40 10.79
CA HIS A 126 20.15 2.97 11.99
C HIS A 126 21.51 3.62 11.70
N THR A 127 22.35 3.00 10.87
CA THR A 127 23.64 3.59 10.47
C THR A 127 23.45 4.89 9.68
N LEU A 128 22.51 4.93 8.72
CA LEU A 128 22.21 6.14 7.95
C LEU A 128 21.75 7.31 8.83
N LYS A 129 21.02 7.04 9.93
CA LYS A 129 20.59 8.06 10.89
C LYS A 129 21.73 8.56 11.80
N CYS A 130 22.81 7.79 11.95
CA CYS A 130 23.95 8.15 12.81
C CYS A 130 24.95 9.07 12.10
N ASP A 131 25.10 8.94 10.77
CA ASP A 131 26.05 9.74 9.98
C ASP A 131 25.51 11.13 9.59
N SER A 132 24.20 11.36 9.71
CA SER A 132 23.56 12.64 9.44
C SER A 132 22.72 13.06 10.65
N TRP A 133 23.18 14.06 11.39
CA TRP A 133 22.45 14.66 12.52
C TRP A 133 21.23 15.42 11.99
N VAL A 134 20.18 14.68 11.61
CA VAL A 134 18.92 15.24 11.09
C VAL A 134 17.95 15.41 12.25
N ILE A 135 17.93 16.63 12.80
CA ILE A 135 16.82 17.14 13.59
C ILE A 135 15.66 17.39 12.60
N GLY A 136 14.65 16.52 12.64
CA GLY A 136 13.47 16.64 11.79
C GLY A 136 12.85 15.29 11.54
N HIS A 137 12.02 14.82 12.46
CA HIS A 137 11.28 13.58 12.29
C HIS A 137 10.23 13.73 11.19
N CYS A 138 10.52 13.18 10.01
CA CYS A 138 9.50 12.74 9.07
C CYS A 138 9.95 11.41 8.47
N VAL A 139 9.65 10.32 9.17
CA VAL A 139 9.80 8.96 8.62
C VAL A 139 8.45 8.59 8.04
N ILE A 140 8.26 8.86 6.76
CA ILE A 140 7.10 8.38 6.01
C ILE A 140 7.35 6.91 5.73
N PHE A 141 6.57 6.02 6.35
CA PHE A 141 6.58 4.59 6.06
C PHE A 141 5.57 4.26 4.96
N PRO A 142 5.98 4.03 3.71
CA PRO A 142 5.15 3.31 2.76
C PRO A 142 5.19 1.81 3.09
N TYR A 143 4.29 1.34 3.95
CA TYR A 143 3.93 -0.08 3.91
C TYR A 143 3.13 -0.31 2.62
N SER A 144 3.83 -0.62 1.53
CA SER A 144 3.22 -1.22 0.35
C SER A 144 3.05 -2.70 0.64
N LEU A 145 1.83 -3.09 1.02
CA LEU A 145 1.42 -4.48 1.09
C LEU A 145 1.44 -5.02 -0.35
N ALA A 146 2.58 -5.61 -0.74
CA ALA A 146 2.70 -6.37 -1.97
C ALA A 146 1.87 -7.66 -1.80
N LEU A 147 0.58 -7.57 -2.12
CA LEU A 147 -0.32 -8.70 -2.25
C LEU A 147 -0.48 -9.02 -3.73
N MET A 148 0.53 -9.71 -4.25
CA MET A 148 0.43 -10.57 -5.43
C MET A 148 1.38 -11.75 -5.20
N LYS A 149 0.81 -12.79 -4.61
CA LYS A 149 1.27 -14.17 -4.66
C LYS A 149 0.04 -15.04 -4.83
#